data_AF-A0A4Q9KQA3-F1
#
_entry.id   AF-A0A4Q9KQA3-F1
#
_cell.length_a   1.000
_cell.length_b   1.000
_cell.length_c   1.000
_cell.angle_alpha   90.00
_cell.angle_beta   90.00
_cell.angle_gamma   90.00
#
_symmetry.space_group_name_H-M   'P 1'
#
loop_
_entity.id
_entity.type
_entity.pdbx_description
1 polymer ?
#
loop_
_entity_poly.entity_id
_entity_poly.type
_entity_poly.pdbx_seq_one_letter_code
_entity_poly.pdbx_strand_id
1 'polypeptide(L)'
;MKLEDIHLTLEDLSSFLEFKNIDSIKFDSCSFDEGEISGEFTFEFSCIQINNMKICNPVVSFLKKAFFRLLYLKNVEFINSFGLLNTFSDTKAYKYAHVIELTDLNLNNNFFDLLFYFKNLVLIEIKSVENVSFKIKDKEGLELIRLKNILIKDCGLPDETSNIWFISGLGCLILYRINNISAFFNNLKDKKNTESLEILKIKDSPLSHSDIENISKFSNLNILKLHSCNLDSSHLIYIKKVTSHAEFRKIILTNNKIYEVPGECKGIFKNLMNAILNHCGLCAGSISLLFEEATISYIQVLDFSYNSLNRNDLIFISAFKKLVVLKI
;
A
#
# COMPACT_ATOMS: atom_id res chain seq x y z
N MET A 1 28.69 0.42 4.28
CA MET A 1 29.67 0.45 3.18
C MET A 1 28.97 0.84 1.90
N LYS A 2 29.50 1.81 1.15
CA LYS A 2 28.99 2.23 -0.15
C LYS A 2 30.03 1.91 -1.22
N LEU A 3 29.62 1.23 -2.27
CA LEU A 3 30.38 0.91 -3.46
C LEU A 3 29.69 1.61 -4.63
N GLU A 4 30.42 2.42 -5.39
CA GLU A 4 29.86 3.30 -6.41
C GLU A 4 30.79 3.38 -7.62
N ASP A 5 30.25 3.19 -8.82
CA ASP A 5 30.96 3.29 -10.11
C ASP A 5 32.23 2.43 -10.19
N ILE A 6 32.22 1.26 -9.54
CA ILE A 6 33.34 0.32 -9.56
C ILE A 6 32.99 -1.01 -10.24
N HIS A 7 34.02 -1.62 -10.82
CA HIS A 7 33.99 -3.01 -11.24
C HIS A 7 34.56 -3.88 -10.12
N LEU A 8 33.82 -4.92 -9.71
CA LEU A 8 34.19 -5.82 -8.62
C LEU A 8 34.39 -7.24 -9.14
N THR A 9 35.55 -7.81 -8.88
CA THR A 9 35.75 -9.25 -9.08
C THR A 9 35.02 -10.03 -7.98
N LEU A 10 34.74 -11.32 -8.22
CA LEU A 10 34.15 -12.20 -7.20
C LEU A 10 35.04 -12.35 -5.96
N GLU A 11 36.36 -12.36 -6.15
CA GLU A 11 37.35 -12.41 -5.07
C GLU A 11 37.34 -11.13 -4.24
N ASP A 12 37.22 -9.96 -4.89
CA ASP A 12 37.13 -8.67 -4.20
C ASP A 12 35.89 -8.64 -3.30
N LEU A 13 34.72 -8.99 -3.84
CA LEU A 13 33.48 -8.99 -3.06
C LEU A 13 33.56 -9.96 -1.88
N SER A 14 34.03 -11.18 -2.11
CA SER A 14 34.15 -12.19 -1.05
C SER A 14 35.11 -11.72 0.06
N SER A 15 36.27 -11.19 -0.32
CA SER A 15 37.25 -10.63 0.61
C SER A 15 36.67 -9.43 1.37
N PHE A 16 35.94 -8.54 0.70
CA PHE A 16 35.32 -7.39 1.37
C PHE A 16 34.32 -7.82 2.44
N LEU A 17 33.57 -8.89 2.20
CA LEU A 17 32.55 -9.38 3.11
C LEU A 17 33.13 -10.20 4.27
N GLU A 18 34.17 -11.00 4.03
CA GLU A 18 34.79 -11.86 5.05
C GLU A 18 35.60 -11.05 6.09
N PHE A 19 36.35 -10.04 5.64
CA PHE A 19 37.27 -9.31 6.52
C PHE A 19 36.63 -8.12 7.24
N LYS A 20 35.43 -7.69 6.85
CA LYS A 20 34.79 -6.51 7.42
C LYS A 20 33.44 -6.88 8.02
N ASN A 21 33.27 -6.53 9.30
CA ASN A 21 31.96 -6.56 9.95
C ASN A 21 31.09 -5.43 9.38
N ILE A 22 30.37 -5.71 8.28
CA ILE A 22 29.57 -4.73 7.53
C ILE A 22 28.11 -4.87 7.94
N ASP A 23 27.60 -3.88 8.67
CA ASP A 23 26.18 -3.84 9.04
C ASP A 23 25.26 -3.52 7.85
N SER A 24 25.68 -2.63 6.95
CA SER A 24 24.87 -2.17 5.82
C SER A 24 25.71 -2.03 4.56
N ILE A 25 25.19 -2.47 3.42
CA ILE A 25 25.88 -2.40 2.12
C ILE A 25 25.02 -1.72 1.07
N LYS A 26 25.65 -0.85 0.28
CA LYS A 26 25.04 -0.17 -0.86
C LYS A 26 25.90 -0.35 -2.10
N PHE A 27 25.32 -0.89 -3.16
CA PHE A 27 25.88 -0.92 -4.50
C PHE A 27 25.15 0.12 -5.37
N ASP A 28 25.90 1.00 -6.04
CA ASP A 28 25.36 2.04 -6.93
C ASP A 28 26.15 2.03 -8.24
N SER A 29 25.50 1.70 -9.36
CA SER A 29 26.15 1.65 -10.68
C SER A 29 27.38 0.72 -10.76
N CYS A 30 27.48 -0.30 -9.91
CA CYS A 30 28.59 -1.25 -9.95
C CYS A 30 28.43 -2.28 -11.08
N SER A 31 29.54 -2.90 -11.49
CA SER A 31 29.56 -4.07 -12.37
C SER A 31 30.35 -5.22 -11.75
N PHE A 32 30.10 -6.45 -12.21
CA PHE A 32 30.75 -7.66 -11.70
C PHE A 32 31.23 -8.55 -12.85
N ASP A 33 32.28 -9.32 -12.58
CA ASP A 33 32.71 -10.42 -13.45
C ASP A 33 31.65 -11.53 -13.54
N GLU A 34 31.69 -12.32 -14.61
CA GLU A 34 30.83 -13.50 -14.73
C GLU A 34 31.23 -14.59 -13.74
N GLY A 35 30.24 -15.15 -13.02
CA GLY A 35 30.41 -16.32 -12.17
C GLY A 35 29.47 -16.34 -10.96
N GLU A 36 29.74 -17.25 -10.03
CA GLU A 36 29.02 -17.38 -8.76
C GLU A 36 29.99 -17.23 -7.59
N ILE A 37 29.53 -16.61 -6.51
CA ILE A 37 30.29 -16.56 -5.25
C ILE A 37 30.37 -17.99 -4.72
N SER A 38 31.57 -18.57 -4.63
CA SER A 38 31.80 -19.91 -4.08
C SER A 38 31.83 -19.89 -2.53
N GLY A 39 31.59 -21.04 -1.89
CA GLY A 39 31.64 -21.20 -0.42
C GLY A 39 30.29 -21.13 0.32
N GLU A 40 30.23 -21.70 1.52
CA GLU A 40 29.03 -21.76 2.39
C GLU A 40 28.84 -20.50 3.28
N PHE A 41 29.33 -19.35 2.84
CA PHE A 41 29.27 -18.15 3.66
C PHE A 41 27.84 -17.62 3.76
N THR A 42 27.45 -17.32 5.00
CA THR A 42 26.17 -16.70 5.33
C THR A 42 26.45 -15.30 5.85
N PHE A 43 26.00 -14.27 5.12
CA PHE A 43 26.27 -12.88 5.49
C PHE A 43 25.03 -12.27 6.16
N GLU A 44 25.19 -11.62 7.30
CA GLU A 44 24.08 -10.92 7.98
C GLU A 44 24.25 -9.41 7.83
N PHE A 45 23.22 -8.76 7.28
CA PHE A 45 23.16 -7.31 7.13
C PHE A 45 21.91 -6.75 7.81
N SER A 46 22.01 -5.56 8.38
CA SER A 46 20.82 -4.75 8.67
C SER A 46 20.18 -4.23 7.38
N CYS A 47 20.97 -3.89 6.37
CA CYS A 47 20.46 -3.28 5.14
C CYS A 47 21.29 -3.65 3.90
N ILE A 48 20.60 -3.98 2.81
CA ILE A 48 21.16 -4.10 1.47
C ILE A 48 20.43 -3.12 0.55
N GLN A 49 21.19 -2.26 -0.12
CA GLN A 49 20.70 -1.36 -1.15
C GLN A 49 21.41 -1.61 -2.47
N ILE A 50 20.66 -1.74 -3.57
CA ILE A 50 21.19 -1.90 -4.92
C ILE A 50 20.49 -0.89 -5.82
N ASN A 51 21.29 -0.03 -6.46
CA ASN A 51 20.80 1.05 -7.29
C ASN A 51 21.45 1.02 -8.68
N ASN A 52 20.69 1.32 -9.73
CA ASN A 52 21.19 1.62 -11.08
C ASN A 52 22.06 0.48 -11.67
N MET A 53 21.66 -0.77 -11.45
CA MET A 53 22.50 -1.93 -11.77
C MET A 53 21.74 -2.98 -12.54
N LYS A 54 22.49 -3.72 -13.36
CA LYS A 54 22.00 -4.97 -13.93
C LYS A 54 22.32 -6.12 -12.97
N ILE A 55 21.29 -6.79 -12.50
CA ILE A 55 21.37 -7.95 -11.62
C ILE A 55 21.82 -9.15 -12.46
N CYS A 56 23.07 -9.54 -12.27
CA CYS A 56 23.76 -10.68 -12.89
C CYS A 56 23.99 -11.81 -11.86
N ASN A 57 24.51 -12.96 -12.31
CA ASN A 57 24.74 -14.16 -11.48
C ASN A 57 25.47 -13.89 -10.14
N PRO A 58 26.52 -13.05 -10.09
CA PRO A 58 27.19 -12.71 -8.83
C PRO A 58 26.24 -12.06 -7.82
N VAL A 59 25.45 -11.08 -8.26
CA VAL A 59 24.51 -10.35 -7.40
C VAL A 59 23.39 -11.26 -6.93
N VAL A 60 22.92 -12.16 -7.80
CA VAL A 60 21.93 -13.19 -7.47
C VAL A 60 22.51 -14.14 -6.41
N SER A 61 23.72 -14.63 -6.61
CA SER A 61 24.42 -15.50 -5.66
C SER A 61 24.64 -14.81 -4.30
N PHE A 62 25.03 -13.53 -4.31
CA PHE A 62 25.12 -12.69 -3.11
C PHE A 62 23.78 -12.61 -2.37
N LEU A 63 22.70 -12.23 -3.05
CA LEU A 63 21.37 -12.10 -2.44
C LEU A 63 20.80 -13.44 -1.93
N LYS A 64 21.11 -14.55 -2.62
CA LYS A 64 20.79 -15.91 -2.16
C LYS A 64 21.46 -16.26 -0.84
N LYS A 65 22.69 -15.78 -0.61
CA LYS A 65 23.47 -16.08 0.61
C LYS A 65 23.31 -15.04 1.72
N ALA A 66 22.87 -13.84 1.40
CA ALA A 66 22.69 -12.77 2.37
C ALA A 66 21.38 -12.90 3.15
N PHE A 67 21.47 -12.65 4.45
CA PHE A 67 20.37 -12.37 5.36
C PHE A 67 20.34 -10.87 5.58
N PHE A 68 19.15 -10.28 5.47
CA PHE A 68 19.02 -8.85 5.57
C PHE A 68 17.70 -8.46 6.20
N ARG A 69 17.71 -7.46 7.07
CA ARG A 69 16.48 -6.89 7.64
C ARG A 69 15.76 -5.99 6.64
N LEU A 70 16.51 -5.21 5.86
CA LEU A 70 15.98 -4.25 4.89
C LEU A 70 16.60 -4.52 3.52
N LEU A 71 15.76 -4.52 2.47
CA LEU A 71 16.19 -4.61 1.08
C LEU A 71 15.61 -3.45 0.27
N TYR A 72 16.48 -2.71 -0.40
CA TYR A 72 16.13 -1.61 -1.29
C TYR A 72 16.67 -1.89 -2.69
N LEU A 73 15.77 -2.00 -3.67
CA LEU A 73 16.12 -2.17 -5.07
C LEU A 73 15.60 -0.96 -5.86
N LYS A 74 16.50 -0.18 -6.47
CA LYS A 74 16.14 1.01 -7.24
C LYS A 74 16.74 0.98 -8.64
N ASN A 75 15.90 1.15 -9.67
CA ASN A 75 16.36 1.19 -11.06
C ASN A 75 17.29 -0.01 -11.38
N VAL A 76 16.85 -1.21 -11.01
CA VAL A 76 17.60 -2.44 -11.28
C VAL A 76 16.95 -3.23 -12.40
N GLU A 77 17.78 -3.81 -13.27
CA GLU A 77 17.35 -4.64 -14.39
C GLU A 77 17.82 -6.09 -14.14
N PHE A 78 16.93 -7.08 -14.18
CA PHE A 78 17.32 -8.48 -14.04
C PHE A 78 17.69 -9.06 -15.42
N ILE A 79 18.96 -9.41 -15.61
CA ILE A 79 19.41 -10.04 -16.86
C ILE A 79 18.89 -11.49 -16.90
N ASN A 80 18.28 -11.89 -18.02
CA ASN A 80 17.85 -13.24 -18.45
C ASN A 80 17.71 -14.36 -17.40
N SER A 81 16.55 -15.02 -17.33
CA SER A 81 16.25 -16.23 -16.53
C SER A 81 16.47 -16.14 -15.00
N PHE A 82 17.23 -15.18 -14.47
CA PHE A 82 17.47 -14.98 -13.03
C PHE A 82 16.43 -14.12 -12.33
N GLY A 83 15.25 -13.93 -12.95
CA GLY A 83 14.23 -13.02 -12.47
C GLY A 83 13.95 -13.22 -10.98
N LEU A 84 13.44 -12.17 -10.32
CA LEU A 84 13.35 -12.00 -8.86
C LEU A 84 13.00 -13.28 -8.08
N LEU A 85 12.13 -14.13 -8.64
CA LEU A 85 11.80 -15.48 -8.15
C LEU A 85 13.03 -16.35 -7.87
N ASN A 86 13.90 -16.53 -8.86
CA ASN A 86 15.12 -17.33 -8.77
C ASN A 86 16.16 -16.73 -7.81
N THR A 87 16.08 -15.43 -7.51
CA THR A 87 17.01 -14.77 -6.57
C THR A 87 16.74 -15.16 -5.12
N PHE A 88 15.49 -15.47 -4.77
CA PHE A 88 15.09 -15.74 -3.39
C PHE A 88 14.48 -17.13 -3.17
N SER A 89 14.49 -17.99 -4.19
CA SER A 89 13.85 -19.31 -4.15
C SER A 89 14.62 -20.40 -3.39
N ASP A 90 15.82 -20.15 -2.87
CA ASP A 90 16.63 -21.20 -2.22
C ASP A 90 16.19 -21.41 -0.75
N THR A 91 15.78 -22.63 -0.44
CA THR A 91 14.68 -22.96 0.50
C THR A 91 15.11 -23.50 1.86
N LYS A 92 16.40 -23.51 2.20
CA LYS A 92 16.84 -24.07 3.50
C LYS A 92 16.79 -23.09 4.66
N ALA A 93 16.71 -21.79 4.40
CA ALA A 93 16.60 -20.79 5.45
C ALA A 93 15.65 -19.66 5.02
N TYR A 94 14.60 -19.42 5.81
CA TYR A 94 13.73 -18.27 5.61
C TYR A 94 14.54 -16.98 5.60
N LYS A 95 14.23 -16.06 4.68
CA LYS A 95 14.91 -14.77 4.63
C LYS A 95 14.42 -13.89 5.79
N TYR A 96 15.36 -13.21 6.45
CA TYR A 96 15.07 -12.32 7.58
C TYR A 96 14.64 -10.90 7.14
N ALA A 97 13.83 -10.75 6.08
CA ALA A 97 13.40 -9.41 5.67
C ALA A 97 12.23 -8.92 6.54
N HIS A 98 12.33 -7.70 7.06
CA HIS A 98 11.22 -6.96 7.67
C HIS A 98 10.60 -5.94 6.69
N VAL A 99 11.42 -5.35 5.82
CA VAL A 99 11.01 -4.34 4.83
C VAL A 99 11.64 -4.62 3.48
N ILE A 100 10.85 -4.53 2.42
CA ILE A 100 11.33 -4.54 1.03
C ILE A 100 10.79 -3.29 0.32
N GLU A 101 11.67 -2.54 -0.33
CA GLU A 101 11.32 -1.41 -1.20
C GLU A 101 11.79 -1.69 -2.64
N LEU A 102 10.87 -1.52 -3.59
CA LEU A 102 11.09 -1.71 -5.02
C LEU A 102 10.76 -0.41 -5.74
N THR A 103 11.75 0.24 -6.36
CA THR A 103 11.57 1.55 -6.99
C THR A 103 12.11 1.56 -8.43
N ASP A 104 11.33 2.10 -9.37
CA ASP A 104 11.72 2.27 -10.77
C ASP A 104 12.17 0.94 -11.43
N LEU A 105 11.45 -0.17 -11.18
CA LEU A 105 11.81 -1.50 -11.68
C LEU A 105 10.95 -1.92 -12.87
N ASN A 106 11.55 -2.63 -13.82
CA ASN A 106 10.81 -3.38 -14.83
C ASN A 106 10.68 -4.85 -14.40
N LEU A 107 9.57 -5.17 -13.74
CA LEU A 107 9.29 -6.53 -13.27
C LEU A 107 8.49 -7.30 -14.32
N ASN A 108 9.16 -8.16 -15.08
CA ASN A 108 8.48 -9.14 -15.95
C ASN A 108 7.83 -10.29 -15.14
N ASN A 109 8.18 -10.43 -13.86
CA ASN A 109 7.76 -11.51 -12.98
C ASN A 109 6.87 -11.02 -11.83
N ASN A 110 5.98 -11.89 -11.38
CA ASN A 110 5.16 -11.66 -10.20
C ASN A 110 6.02 -11.69 -8.90
N PHE A 111 6.35 -10.52 -8.34
CA PHE A 111 7.06 -10.41 -7.06
C PHE A 111 6.31 -11.10 -5.91
N PHE A 112 4.98 -11.11 -5.95
CA PHE A 112 4.17 -11.58 -4.82
C PHE A 112 4.24 -13.10 -4.61
N ASP A 113 4.64 -13.87 -5.63
CA ASP A 113 4.95 -15.29 -5.47
C ASP A 113 6.18 -15.52 -4.58
N LEU A 114 6.94 -14.49 -4.18
CA LEU A 114 8.11 -14.66 -3.31
C LEU A 114 7.82 -14.40 -1.84
N LEU A 115 6.65 -13.86 -1.51
CA LEU A 115 6.39 -13.39 -0.15
C LEU A 115 6.49 -14.51 0.87
N PHE A 116 6.14 -15.74 0.49
CA PHE A 116 6.20 -16.89 1.40
C PHE A 116 7.63 -17.24 1.87
N TYR A 117 8.67 -16.77 1.16
CA TYR A 117 10.07 -16.91 1.62
C TYR A 117 10.45 -15.89 2.71
N PHE A 118 9.66 -14.82 2.89
CA PHE A 118 9.91 -13.73 3.82
C PHE A 118 8.90 -13.73 4.98
N LYS A 119 8.91 -14.78 5.82
CA LYS A 119 7.94 -14.94 6.93
C LYS A 119 7.86 -13.75 7.89
N ASN A 120 8.97 -13.03 8.07
CA ASN A 120 9.04 -11.86 8.95
C ASN A 120 8.71 -10.55 8.25
N LEU A 121 8.38 -10.54 6.96
CA LEU A 121 8.11 -9.31 6.23
C LEU A 121 6.92 -8.59 6.82
N VAL A 122 7.07 -7.30 7.14
CA VAL A 122 6.02 -6.47 7.77
C VAL A 122 5.54 -5.37 6.81
N LEU A 123 6.43 -4.89 5.94
CA LEU A 123 6.15 -3.79 5.01
C LEU A 123 6.73 -4.08 3.62
N ILE A 124 5.94 -3.77 2.60
CA ILE A 124 6.39 -3.66 1.21
C ILE A 124 6.06 -2.26 0.70
N GLU A 125 7.04 -1.62 0.06
CA GLU A 125 6.84 -0.40 -0.72
C GLU A 125 7.21 -0.64 -2.18
N ILE A 126 6.33 -0.28 -3.10
CA ILE A 126 6.55 -0.39 -4.55
C ILE A 126 6.27 0.96 -5.19
N LYS A 127 7.23 1.46 -5.97
CA LYS A 127 7.16 2.78 -6.58
C LYS A 127 7.60 2.76 -8.04
N SER A 128 6.83 3.42 -8.91
CA SER A 128 7.17 3.60 -10.33
C SER A 128 7.43 2.28 -11.07
N VAL A 129 6.69 1.21 -10.74
CA VAL A 129 6.82 -0.08 -11.41
C VAL A 129 5.71 -0.20 -12.45
N GLU A 130 6.10 -0.40 -13.72
CA GLU A 130 5.18 -0.34 -14.86
C GLU A 130 4.03 -1.36 -14.73
N ASN A 131 4.36 -2.60 -14.39
CA ASN A 131 3.39 -3.69 -14.23
C ASN A 131 3.62 -4.43 -12.91
N VAL A 132 2.70 -4.29 -11.94
CA VAL A 132 2.72 -5.04 -10.69
C VAL A 132 1.63 -6.10 -10.71
N SER A 133 2.02 -7.37 -10.89
CA SER A 133 1.11 -8.50 -10.75
C SER A 133 1.04 -8.96 -9.29
N PHE A 134 -0.12 -9.47 -8.88
CA PHE A 134 -0.40 -10.03 -7.56
C PHE A 134 -0.93 -11.48 -7.66
N LYS A 135 -0.51 -12.21 -8.69
CA LYS A 135 -0.98 -13.57 -8.99
C LYS A 135 -0.42 -14.61 -8.02
N ILE A 136 -0.96 -14.68 -6.83
CA ILE A 136 -0.49 -15.63 -5.82
C ILE A 136 -0.86 -17.06 -6.20
N LYS A 137 0.15 -17.93 -6.35
CA LYS A 137 -0.02 -19.37 -6.60
C LYS A 137 -0.18 -20.21 -5.32
N ASP A 138 0.60 -19.90 -4.28
CA ASP A 138 0.58 -20.61 -2.99
C ASP A 138 -0.16 -19.76 -1.93
N LYS A 139 -1.43 -20.09 -1.69
CA LYS A 139 -2.28 -19.35 -0.74
C LYS A 139 -1.98 -19.73 0.71
N GLU A 140 -1.68 -20.99 0.98
CA GLU A 140 -1.47 -21.52 2.34
C GLU A 140 -0.20 -20.92 2.96
N GLY A 141 0.86 -20.76 2.16
CA GLY A 141 2.09 -20.11 2.61
C GLY A 141 1.92 -18.64 3.02
N LEU A 142 0.95 -17.93 2.43
CA LEU A 142 0.73 -16.51 2.71
C LEU A 142 0.02 -16.24 4.04
N GLU A 143 -0.84 -17.16 4.49
CA GLU A 143 -1.55 -17.00 5.78
C GLU A 143 -0.57 -16.91 6.97
N LEU A 144 0.65 -17.42 6.79
CA LEU A 144 1.69 -17.47 7.81
C LEU A 144 2.63 -16.25 7.79
N ILE A 145 2.46 -15.32 6.84
CA ILE A 145 3.35 -14.16 6.70
C ILE A 145 2.87 -13.04 7.62
N ARG A 146 3.84 -12.36 8.26
CA ARG A 146 3.60 -11.22 9.16
C ARG A 146 3.36 -9.88 8.43
N LEU A 147 3.00 -9.90 7.15
CA LEU A 147 2.91 -8.70 6.32
C LEU A 147 1.68 -7.90 6.72
N LYS A 148 1.92 -6.66 7.18
CA LYS A 148 0.87 -5.78 7.71
C LYS A 148 0.58 -4.58 6.82
N ASN A 149 1.59 -4.12 6.08
CA ASN A 149 1.52 -2.86 5.36
C ASN A 149 1.99 -3.03 3.93
N ILE A 150 1.21 -2.51 2.99
CA ILE A 150 1.60 -2.43 1.58
C ILE A 150 1.35 -1.01 1.09
N LEU A 151 2.41 -0.42 0.53
CA LEU A 151 2.39 0.91 -0.09
C LEU A 151 2.74 0.76 -1.57
N ILE A 152 1.89 1.26 -2.45
CA ILE A 152 2.10 1.21 -3.90
C ILE A 152 1.87 2.60 -4.46
N LYS A 153 2.80 3.05 -5.30
CA LYS A 153 2.82 4.39 -5.85
C LYS A 153 3.27 4.40 -7.30
N ASP A 154 2.58 5.14 -8.16
CA ASP A 154 2.99 5.36 -9.55
C ASP A 154 3.11 4.05 -10.35
N CYS A 155 2.21 3.09 -10.10
CA CYS A 155 2.26 1.75 -10.71
C CYS A 155 1.05 1.46 -11.58
N GLY A 156 1.23 0.60 -12.59
CA GLY A 156 0.16 -0.03 -13.35
C GLY A 156 -0.15 -1.44 -12.85
N LEU A 157 -1.45 -1.79 -12.82
CA LEU A 157 -1.91 -3.14 -12.55
C LEU A 157 -2.43 -3.78 -13.84
N PRO A 158 -2.10 -5.07 -14.10
CA PRO A 158 -2.70 -5.79 -15.21
C PRO A 158 -4.21 -5.96 -14.98
N ASP A 159 -4.97 -6.21 -16.05
CA ASP A 159 -6.42 -6.50 -15.98
C ASP A 159 -6.76 -7.81 -15.25
N GLU A 160 -5.74 -8.57 -14.88
CA GLU A 160 -5.86 -9.80 -14.14
C GLU A 160 -6.15 -9.54 -12.67
N THR A 161 -6.90 -10.45 -12.05
CA THR A 161 -7.32 -10.32 -10.65
C THR A 161 -6.14 -10.32 -9.68
N SER A 162 -6.09 -9.31 -8.81
CA SER A 162 -5.17 -9.29 -7.67
C SER A 162 -5.67 -10.18 -6.54
N ASN A 163 -4.77 -10.98 -5.98
CA ASN A 163 -5.06 -11.90 -4.88
C ASN A 163 -4.43 -11.45 -3.55
N ILE A 164 -4.05 -10.17 -3.43
CA ILE A 164 -3.36 -9.61 -2.25
C ILE A 164 -4.10 -9.88 -0.92
N TRP A 165 -5.41 -10.10 -0.98
CA TRP A 165 -6.29 -10.32 0.16
C TRP A 165 -6.16 -11.69 0.83
N PHE A 166 -5.38 -12.64 0.28
CA PHE A 166 -5.00 -13.85 1.02
C PHE A 166 -3.99 -13.59 2.14
N ILE A 167 -3.42 -12.37 2.20
CA ILE A 167 -2.51 -11.97 3.27
C ILE A 167 -3.34 -11.63 4.51
N SER A 168 -3.56 -12.64 5.35
CA SER A 168 -4.40 -12.56 6.55
C SER A 168 -3.98 -11.46 7.54
N GLY A 169 -2.71 -11.04 7.52
CA GLY A 169 -2.18 -9.98 8.38
C GLY A 169 -2.31 -8.54 7.84
N LEU A 170 -2.82 -8.34 6.62
CA LEU A 170 -2.78 -7.04 5.94
C LEU A 170 -3.71 -6.00 6.58
N GLY A 171 -3.19 -5.24 7.54
CA GLY A 171 -3.93 -4.18 8.24
C GLY A 171 -3.97 -2.83 7.51
N CYS A 172 -3.01 -2.53 6.63
CA CYS A 172 -2.95 -1.25 5.92
C CYS A 172 -2.55 -1.38 4.45
N LEU A 173 -3.36 -0.76 3.58
CA LEU A 173 -3.10 -0.60 2.16
C LEU A 173 -3.11 0.88 1.78
N ILE A 174 -2.03 1.34 1.14
CA ILE A 174 -1.88 2.71 0.64
C ILE A 174 -1.58 2.66 -0.86
N LEU A 175 -2.43 3.31 -1.64
CA LEU A 175 -2.39 3.33 -3.10
C LEU A 175 -2.31 4.79 -3.58
N TYR A 176 -1.33 5.09 -4.43
CA TYR A 176 -1.14 6.43 -4.97
C TYR A 176 -0.88 6.41 -6.48
N ARG A 177 -1.72 7.12 -7.26
CA ARG A 177 -1.61 7.19 -8.73
C ARG A 177 -1.48 5.79 -9.36
N ILE A 178 -2.44 4.93 -9.06
CA ILE A 178 -2.50 3.56 -9.55
C ILE A 178 -3.33 3.53 -10.82
N ASN A 179 -2.72 3.07 -11.92
CA ASN A 179 -3.47 2.75 -13.13
C ASN A 179 -4.15 1.38 -12.94
N ASN A 180 -5.42 1.30 -13.34
CA ASN A 180 -6.28 0.12 -13.17
C ASN A 180 -6.48 -0.36 -11.71
N ILE A 181 -6.82 0.56 -10.81
CA ILE A 181 -7.04 0.25 -9.40
C ILE A 181 -8.13 -0.83 -9.14
N SER A 182 -9.05 -1.00 -10.09
CA SER A 182 -10.12 -2.01 -10.02
C SER A 182 -9.59 -3.43 -9.84
N ALA A 183 -8.38 -3.72 -10.34
CA ALA A 183 -7.72 -5.01 -10.19
C ALA A 183 -7.57 -5.44 -8.72
N PHE A 184 -7.50 -4.49 -7.76
CA PHE A 184 -7.51 -4.80 -6.34
C PHE A 184 -8.89 -5.21 -5.82
N PHE A 185 -9.98 -4.67 -6.34
CA PHE A 185 -11.30 -4.84 -5.74
C PHE A 185 -12.17 -5.87 -6.45
N ASN A 186 -11.75 -6.29 -7.64
CA ASN A 186 -12.40 -7.37 -8.38
C ASN A 186 -12.25 -8.72 -7.66
N ASN A 187 -13.30 -9.54 -7.69
CA ASN A 187 -13.30 -10.92 -7.18
C ASN A 187 -13.01 -11.12 -5.69
N LEU A 188 -13.40 -10.18 -4.83
CA LEU A 188 -13.56 -10.41 -3.38
C LEU A 188 -14.68 -11.44 -3.11
N LYS A 189 -14.35 -12.74 -3.20
CA LYS A 189 -15.30 -13.87 -3.03
C LYS A 189 -15.34 -14.42 -1.61
N ASP A 190 -14.22 -14.40 -0.89
CA ASP A 190 -14.11 -14.99 0.45
C ASP A 190 -14.14 -13.91 1.54
N LYS A 191 -15.09 -14.02 2.49
CA LYS A 191 -15.24 -13.04 3.59
C LYS A 191 -13.98 -12.92 4.46
N LYS A 192 -13.32 -14.04 4.75
CA LYS A 192 -12.09 -14.09 5.56
C LYS A 192 -10.99 -13.16 5.03
N ASN A 193 -10.90 -13.00 3.70
CA ASN A 193 -9.86 -12.20 3.05
C ASN A 193 -10.03 -10.69 3.28
N THR A 194 -11.20 -10.26 3.77
CA THR A 194 -11.55 -8.84 3.94
C THR A 194 -11.62 -8.40 5.41
N GLU A 195 -11.38 -9.32 6.34
CA GLU A 195 -11.51 -9.06 7.78
C GLU A 195 -10.25 -8.44 8.41
N SER A 196 -9.11 -8.42 7.72
CA SER A 196 -7.87 -7.90 8.30
C SER A 196 -7.64 -6.41 8.07
N LEU A 197 -8.20 -5.85 7.01
CA LEU A 197 -7.88 -4.49 6.57
C LEU A 197 -8.55 -3.43 7.47
N GLU A 198 -7.74 -2.67 8.18
CA GLU A 198 -8.18 -1.58 9.05
C GLU A 198 -8.07 -0.21 8.35
N ILE A 199 -7.03 -0.02 7.52
CA ILE A 199 -6.69 1.28 6.94
C ILE A 199 -6.56 1.17 5.43
N LEU A 200 -7.42 1.87 4.70
CA LEU A 200 -7.33 2.03 3.25
C LEU A 200 -7.12 3.50 2.89
N LYS A 201 -6.06 3.77 2.13
CA LYS A 201 -5.78 5.10 1.59
C LYS A 201 -5.59 5.01 0.08
N ILE A 202 -6.37 5.76 -0.66
CA ILE A 202 -6.29 5.87 -2.11
C ILE A 202 -6.18 7.34 -2.45
N LYS A 203 -5.20 7.68 -3.28
CA LYS A 203 -5.01 9.05 -3.73
C LYS A 203 -4.71 9.12 -5.24
N ASP A 204 -5.26 10.14 -5.90
CA ASP A 204 -5.06 10.45 -7.31
C ASP A 204 -5.28 9.21 -8.21
N SER A 205 -6.27 8.38 -7.86
CA SER A 205 -6.64 7.15 -8.57
C SER A 205 -8.16 7.11 -8.68
N PRO A 206 -8.74 7.26 -9.89
CA PRO A 206 -10.19 7.24 -10.07
C PRO A 206 -10.81 5.93 -9.60
N LEU A 207 -11.95 6.03 -8.90
CA LEU A 207 -12.72 4.87 -8.44
C LEU A 207 -14.08 4.87 -9.12
N SER A 208 -14.54 3.69 -9.52
CA SER A 208 -15.89 3.44 -10.01
C SER A 208 -16.85 3.13 -8.84
N HIS A 209 -18.15 3.10 -9.12
CA HIS A 209 -19.16 2.63 -8.16
C HIS A 209 -18.90 1.20 -7.68
N SER A 210 -18.49 0.32 -8.59
CA SER A 210 -18.14 -1.07 -8.27
C SER A 210 -16.97 -1.15 -7.29
N ASP A 211 -15.97 -0.29 -7.44
CA ASP A 211 -14.82 -0.26 -6.54
C ASP A 211 -15.25 0.12 -5.11
N ILE A 212 -16.07 1.17 -4.95
CA ILE A 212 -16.56 1.60 -3.63
C ILE A 212 -17.50 0.54 -3.04
N GLU A 213 -18.35 -0.09 -3.85
CA GLU A 213 -19.19 -1.19 -3.40
C GLU A 213 -18.35 -2.36 -2.87
N ASN A 214 -17.28 -2.72 -3.58
CA ASN A 214 -16.36 -3.77 -3.12
C ASN A 214 -15.60 -3.34 -1.85
N ILE A 215 -15.23 -2.07 -1.71
CA ILE A 215 -14.64 -1.53 -0.47
C ILE A 215 -15.62 -1.68 0.72
N SER A 216 -16.93 -1.64 0.51
CA SER A 216 -17.91 -1.86 1.58
C SER A 216 -17.93 -3.28 2.16
N LYS A 217 -17.18 -4.22 1.56
CA LYS A 217 -17.04 -5.59 2.07
C LYS A 217 -16.00 -5.70 3.20
N PHE A 218 -15.11 -4.71 3.37
CA PHE A 218 -14.09 -4.71 4.44
C PHE A 218 -14.72 -4.32 5.78
N SER A 219 -15.15 -5.32 6.54
CA SER A 219 -15.91 -5.15 7.79
C SER A 219 -15.13 -4.51 8.94
N ASN A 220 -13.81 -4.66 8.95
CA ASN A 220 -12.92 -4.13 10.01
C ASN A 220 -12.27 -2.79 9.63
N LEU A 221 -12.63 -2.22 8.48
CA LEU A 221 -12.11 -0.93 8.07
C LEU A 221 -12.49 0.15 9.08
N ASN A 222 -11.50 0.86 9.61
CA ASN A 222 -11.69 1.93 10.61
C ASN A 222 -11.35 3.32 10.06
N ILE A 223 -10.48 3.36 9.03
CA ILE A 223 -9.99 4.57 8.38
C ILE A 223 -10.05 4.39 6.87
N LEU A 224 -10.86 5.22 6.21
CA LEU A 224 -10.90 5.35 4.76
C LEU A 224 -10.44 6.75 4.33
N LYS A 225 -9.45 6.82 3.44
CA LYS A 225 -9.01 8.08 2.84
C LYS A 225 -9.06 7.97 1.33
N LEU A 226 -9.92 8.75 0.68
CA LEU A 226 -10.10 8.80 -0.77
C LEU A 226 -9.87 10.23 -1.23
N HIS A 227 -8.65 10.54 -1.67
CA HIS A 227 -8.26 11.89 -2.07
C HIS A 227 -8.14 11.97 -3.60
N SER A 228 -8.88 12.85 -4.26
CA SER A 228 -8.85 12.98 -5.73
C SER A 228 -9.12 11.66 -6.45
N CYS A 229 -10.16 10.96 -5.99
CA CYS A 229 -10.60 9.68 -6.57
C CYS A 229 -11.74 9.84 -7.58
N ASN A 230 -12.03 11.08 -8.00
CA ASN A 230 -13.12 11.44 -8.91
C ASN A 230 -14.50 10.95 -8.43
N LEU A 231 -14.71 10.92 -7.10
CA LEU A 231 -16.01 10.54 -6.52
C LEU A 231 -17.03 11.64 -6.77
N ASP A 232 -18.28 11.25 -6.96
CA ASP A 232 -19.43 12.14 -6.99
C ASP A 232 -20.48 11.78 -5.91
N SER A 233 -21.56 12.54 -5.86
CA SER A 233 -22.68 12.34 -4.94
C SER A 233 -23.26 10.93 -4.89
N SER A 234 -23.29 10.22 -6.03
CA SER A 234 -23.89 8.89 -6.10
C SER A 234 -23.03 7.81 -5.43
N HIS A 235 -21.74 8.07 -5.22
CA HIS A 235 -20.85 7.17 -4.50
C HIS A 235 -21.13 7.15 -2.98
N LEU A 236 -21.81 8.17 -2.44
CA LEU A 236 -22.11 8.27 -1.01
C LEU A 236 -22.98 7.11 -0.51
N ILE A 237 -23.82 6.51 -1.36
CA ILE A 237 -24.66 5.36 -1.01
C ILE A 237 -23.80 4.18 -0.57
N TYR A 238 -22.71 3.92 -1.30
CA TYR A 238 -21.78 2.84 -0.99
C TYR A 238 -20.86 3.22 0.17
N ILE A 239 -20.43 4.47 0.27
CA ILE A 239 -19.66 4.96 1.42
C ILE A 239 -20.49 4.81 2.71
N LYS A 240 -21.81 5.04 2.67
CA LYS A 240 -22.69 4.79 3.82
C LYS A 240 -22.69 3.33 4.27
N LYS A 241 -22.57 2.37 3.35
CA LYS A 241 -22.37 0.96 3.72
C LYS A 241 -21.05 0.80 4.49
N VAL A 242 -19.96 1.38 4.00
CA VAL A 242 -18.63 1.34 4.65
C VAL A 242 -18.65 1.97 6.05
N THR A 243 -19.26 3.15 6.21
CA THR A 243 -19.25 3.89 7.47
C THR A 243 -20.28 3.40 8.49
N SER A 244 -21.15 2.45 8.10
CA SER A 244 -22.18 1.90 8.99
C SER A 244 -21.63 1.01 10.11
N HIS A 245 -20.40 0.49 9.94
CA HIS A 245 -19.75 -0.35 10.94
C HIS A 245 -19.47 0.44 12.23
N ALA A 246 -19.69 -0.19 13.39
CA ALA A 246 -19.60 0.47 14.70
C ALA A 246 -18.19 0.98 15.02
N GLU A 247 -17.17 0.30 14.51
CA GLU A 247 -15.75 0.63 14.72
C GLU A 247 -15.21 1.65 13.71
N PHE A 248 -15.99 2.06 12.71
CA PHE A 248 -15.51 2.99 11.69
C PHE A 248 -15.38 4.40 12.28
N ARG A 249 -14.16 4.97 12.30
CA ARG A 249 -13.87 6.23 13.02
C ARG A 249 -13.60 7.42 12.13
N LYS A 250 -13.01 7.21 10.95
CA LYS A 250 -12.44 8.33 10.17
C LYS A 250 -12.64 8.19 8.68
N ILE A 251 -13.17 9.25 8.08
CA ILE A 251 -13.27 9.40 6.64
C ILE A 251 -12.58 10.67 6.15
N ILE A 252 -11.87 10.58 5.04
CA ILE A 252 -11.32 11.72 4.31
C ILE A 252 -11.70 11.58 2.83
N LEU A 253 -12.44 12.54 2.29
CA LEU A 253 -12.92 12.57 0.90
C LEU A 253 -12.41 13.80 0.13
N THR A 254 -11.26 14.35 0.52
CA THR A 254 -10.68 15.58 -0.05
C THR A 254 -10.63 15.58 -1.58
N ASN A 255 -10.93 16.74 -2.17
CA ASN A 255 -10.75 17.00 -3.60
C ASN A 255 -11.52 16.01 -4.51
N ASN A 256 -12.80 15.80 -4.19
CA ASN A 256 -13.76 15.04 -5.00
C ASN A 256 -14.90 15.95 -5.47
N LYS A 257 -15.93 15.43 -6.17
CA LYS A 257 -17.03 16.19 -6.78
C LYS A 257 -18.38 15.84 -6.16
N ILE A 258 -18.45 15.92 -4.84
CA ILE A 258 -19.65 15.59 -4.06
C ILE A 258 -20.49 16.88 -3.94
N TYR A 259 -21.31 17.15 -4.96
CA TYR A 259 -22.07 18.39 -5.06
C TYR A 259 -23.29 18.39 -4.14
N GLU A 260 -24.18 17.39 -4.31
CA GLU A 260 -25.38 17.22 -3.48
C GLU A 260 -25.29 15.95 -2.64
N VAL A 261 -25.90 15.96 -1.46
CA VAL A 261 -25.98 14.77 -0.61
C VAL A 261 -27.34 14.09 -0.84
N PRO A 262 -27.40 12.86 -1.38
CA PRO A 262 -28.67 12.16 -1.56
C PRO A 262 -29.39 11.98 -0.22
N GLY A 263 -30.71 12.15 -0.19
CA GLY A 263 -31.50 12.04 1.05
C GLY A 263 -31.37 10.67 1.75
N GLU A 264 -31.18 9.60 0.97
CA GLU A 264 -30.93 8.25 1.50
C GLU A 264 -29.58 8.11 2.21
N CYS A 265 -28.64 9.03 1.99
CA CYS A 265 -27.36 9.10 2.68
C CYS A 265 -27.46 9.73 4.07
N LYS A 266 -28.67 10.09 4.53
CA LYS A 266 -28.89 10.61 5.89
C LYS A 266 -28.24 9.72 6.94
N GLY A 267 -27.45 10.33 7.82
CA GLY A 267 -26.74 9.63 8.88
C GLY A 267 -25.47 8.89 8.47
N ILE A 268 -24.91 9.13 7.28
CA ILE A 268 -23.64 8.53 6.84
C ILE A 268 -22.50 8.70 7.86
N PHE A 269 -22.53 9.75 8.69
CA PHE A 269 -21.51 10.03 9.71
C PHE A 269 -21.94 9.69 11.15
N LYS A 270 -22.86 8.74 11.33
CA LYS A 270 -23.39 8.33 12.64
C LYS A 270 -22.30 7.95 13.66
N ASN A 271 -21.34 7.11 13.25
CA ASN A 271 -20.33 6.53 14.14
C ASN A 271 -18.95 7.21 14.06
N LEU A 272 -18.83 8.30 13.28
CA LEU A 272 -17.56 8.94 12.99
C LEU A 272 -17.08 9.88 14.09
N MET A 273 -15.77 9.90 14.28
CA MET A 273 -15.08 10.94 15.06
C MET A 273 -14.49 12.01 14.15
N ASN A 274 -14.03 11.65 12.95
CA ASN A 274 -13.35 12.56 12.05
C ASN A 274 -13.93 12.48 10.64
N ALA A 275 -14.39 13.61 10.11
CA ALA A 275 -14.83 13.75 8.72
C ALA A 275 -14.15 14.95 8.05
N ILE A 276 -13.41 14.68 6.98
CA ILE A 276 -12.71 15.70 6.18
C ILE A 276 -13.22 15.63 4.74
N LEU A 277 -13.91 16.67 4.30
CA LEU A 277 -14.57 16.80 3.00
C LEU A 277 -14.21 18.15 2.37
N ASN A 278 -12.94 18.56 2.44
CA ASN A 278 -12.49 19.81 1.86
C ASN A 278 -12.34 19.71 0.34
N HIS A 279 -12.61 20.82 -0.37
CA HIS A 279 -12.62 20.86 -1.84
C HIS A 279 -13.53 19.80 -2.47
N CYS A 280 -14.71 19.53 -1.91
CA CYS A 280 -15.65 18.55 -2.45
C CYS A 280 -16.69 19.17 -3.40
N GLY A 281 -16.84 20.49 -3.38
CA GLY A 281 -17.88 21.20 -4.12
C GLY A 281 -19.28 21.08 -3.51
N LEU A 282 -19.38 20.77 -2.20
CA LEU A 282 -20.66 20.60 -1.51
C LEU A 282 -21.53 21.85 -1.65
N CYS A 283 -22.79 21.65 -2.00
CA CYS A 283 -23.77 22.70 -2.16
C CYS A 283 -24.32 23.18 -0.81
N ALA A 284 -24.75 24.43 -0.80
CA ALA A 284 -25.30 25.11 0.36
C ALA A 284 -26.56 24.41 0.90
N GLY A 285 -26.59 24.12 2.20
CA GLY A 285 -27.72 23.49 2.90
C GLY A 285 -27.66 21.96 2.97
N SER A 286 -26.67 21.32 2.35
CA SER A 286 -26.60 19.86 2.25
C SER A 286 -25.91 19.18 3.44
N ILE A 287 -25.17 19.92 4.29
CA ILE A 287 -24.37 19.31 5.37
C ILE A 287 -25.24 18.54 6.36
N SER A 288 -26.43 19.07 6.69
CA SER A 288 -27.34 18.43 7.64
C SER A 288 -27.74 17.01 7.23
N LEU A 289 -27.72 16.70 5.92
CA LEU A 289 -28.02 15.38 5.39
C LEU A 289 -26.88 14.38 5.62
N LEU A 290 -25.68 14.80 6.02
CA LEU A 290 -24.59 13.85 6.33
C LEU A 290 -24.75 13.21 7.72
N PHE A 291 -25.69 13.72 8.53
CA PHE A 291 -25.84 13.38 9.95
C PHE A 291 -27.28 12.95 10.27
N GLU A 292 -27.44 12.15 11.32
CA GLU A 292 -28.78 11.89 11.89
C GLU A 292 -29.22 13.11 12.69
N GLU A 293 -28.37 13.53 13.64
CA GLU A 293 -28.54 14.70 14.48
C GLU A 293 -27.15 15.18 14.98
N ALA A 294 -26.91 16.50 14.98
CA ALA A 294 -25.64 17.07 15.40
C ALA A 294 -25.36 16.92 16.91
N THR A 295 -26.39 17.01 17.75
CA THR A 295 -26.24 17.09 19.21
C THR A 295 -25.76 15.78 19.86
N ILE A 296 -26.07 14.64 19.23
CA ILE A 296 -25.69 13.28 19.69
C ILE A 296 -24.49 12.71 18.93
N SER A 297 -23.99 13.43 17.92
CA SER A 297 -22.88 12.97 17.09
C SER A 297 -21.58 12.81 17.88
N TYR A 298 -20.75 11.84 17.46
CA TYR A 298 -19.42 11.56 18.03
C TYR A 298 -18.30 12.41 17.40
N ILE A 299 -18.64 13.26 16.43
CA ILE A 299 -17.69 14.05 15.67
C ILE A 299 -16.88 15.00 16.56
N GLN A 300 -15.57 14.93 16.39
CA GLN A 300 -14.56 15.78 17.03
C GLN A 300 -13.81 16.65 16.01
N VAL A 301 -13.67 16.18 14.77
CA VAL A 301 -12.97 16.91 13.71
C VAL A 301 -13.84 17.01 12.47
N LEU A 302 -14.17 18.24 12.07
CA LEU A 302 -14.83 18.56 10.80
C LEU A 302 -13.97 19.50 9.97
N ASP A 303 -13.79 19.14 8.71
CA ASP A 303 -13.17 20.01 7.72
C ASP A 303 -14.04 20.03 6.46
N PHE A 304 -14.73 21.15 6.27
CA PHE A 304 -15.51 21.48 5.08
C PHE A 304 -14.89 22.65 4.31
N SER A 305 -13.60 22.94 4.51
CA SER A 305 -12.92 24.06 3.85
C SER A 305 -13.07 23.98 2.34
N TYR A 306 -13.22 25.13 1.68
CA TYR A 306 -13.33 25.23 0.23
C TYR A 306 -14.57 24.50 -0.34
N ASN A 307 -15.70 24.62 0.36
CA ASN A 307 -17.03 24.25 -0.14
C ASN A 307 -17.97 25.47 -0.08
N SER A 308 -19.18 25.32 -0.63
CA SER A 308 -20.19 26.39 -0.65
C SER A 308 -21.16 26.25 0.53
N LEU A 309 -20.76 26.71 1.72
CA LEU A 309 -21.60 26.63 2.93
C LEU A 309 -22.51 27.86 3.07
N ASN A 310 -23.74 27.67 3.57
CA ASN A 310 -24.65 28.77 3.90
C ASN A 310 -24.90 28.89 5.41
N ARG A 311 -25.71 29.88 5.78
CA ARG A 311 -26.11 30.14 7.17
C ARG A 311 -26.74 28.91 7.86
N ASN A 312 -27.56 28.14 7.15
CA ASN A 312 -28.23 26.97 7.73
C ASN A 312 -27.23 25.86 8.05
N ASP A 313 -26.22 25.66 7.20
CA ASP A 313 -25.13 24.72 7.47
C ASP A 313 -24.37 25.13 8.74
N LEU A 314 -24.05 26.42 8.89
CA LEU A 314 -23.33 26.93 10.07
C LEU A 314 -24.16 26.80 11.35
N ILE A 315 -25.46 27.08 11.29
CA ILE A 315 -26.39 26.87 12.42
C ILE A 315 -26.40 25.39 12.81
N PHE A 316 -26.49 24.48 11.83
CA PHE A 316 -26.45 23.05 12.10
C PHE A 316 -25.12 22.63 12.74
N ILE A 317 -23.99 23.10 12.23
CA ILE A 317 -22.65 22.80 12.77
C ILE A 317 -22.50 23.33 14.21
N SER A 318 -23.11 24.48 14.55
CA SER A 318 -23.04 25.04 15.90
C SER A 318 -23.64 24.13 16.98
N ALA A 319 -24.44 23.12 16.61
CA ALA A 319 -25.07 22.18 17.52
C ALA A 319 -24.20 20.97 17.91
N PHE A 320 -23.01 20.79 17.29
CA PHE A 320 -22.11 19.68 17.66
C PHE A 320 -21.48 19.90 19.05
N LYS A 321 -21.80 19.03 20.01
CA LYS A 321 -21.32 19.13 21.40
C LYS A 321 -19.89 18.66 21.62
N LYS A 322 -19.38 17.77 20.75
CA LYS A 322 -18.06 17.13 20.89
C LYS A 322 -17.01 17.68 19.92
N LEU A 323 -17.36 18.68 19.12
CA LEU A 323 -16.48 19.24 18.09
C LEU A 323 -15.30 19.96 18.75
N VAL A 324 -14.09 19.55 18.40
CA VAL A 324 -12.81 20.11 18.89
C VAL A 324 -12.13 20.93 17.78
N VAL A 325 -12.22 20.47 16.54
CA VAL A 325 -11.59 21.12 15.38
C VAL A 325 -12.64 21.33 14.30
N LEU A 326 -12.81 22.59 13.90
CA LEU A 326 -13.64 23.00 12.77
C LEU A 326 -12.79 23.77 11.76
N LYS A 327 -12.87 23.38 10.49
CA LYS A 327 -12.38 24.17 9.36
C LYS A 327 -13.51 24.30 8.33
N ILE A 328 -13.77 25.51 7.85
CA ILE A 328 -14.88 25.85 6.95
C ILE A 328 -14.39 26.82 5.87
#